data_AF-A0AA36N2E2-F1
#
_entry.id   AF-A0AA36N2E2-F1
#
_cell.length_a   1.000
_cell.length_b   1.000
_cell.length_c   1.000
_cell.angle_alpha   90.00
_cell.angle_beta   90.00
_cell.angle_gamma   90.00
#
_symmetry.space_group_name_H-M   'P 1'
#
loop_
_entity.id
_entity.type
_entity.pdbx_description
1 polymer ?
#
loop_
_entity_poly.entity_id
_entity_poly.type
_entity_poly.pdbx_seq_one_letter_code
_entity_poly.pdbx_strand_id
1 'polypeptide(L)'
;MNASFREVFEQFQGEHGFEPCALPQAMRLLGMNPTDQQASELQRKFGGCIGYEEFCKEMEELLARWLARDQAQQLLQDFQVFDPDRTGRISVQKLVDIMRMSGNVFSEAELEDMLLNAGVDGTTVEYKDVVFKHFFGAGSGCVVGDWESLKAAQPMDALQEAATLNTVAKLKAERGQMQEALDLHSQALARVESHAADHPTAAATLHSMAALKEAMGHADALELYLRALGIREKVLRPNHFYVATTLDCIANLMDRSGQIEEALRFACRSLEIWERFFGSEHSHIGKILYNLAGRREQLADLHGALDFYVRALGIFTRSQGESEEVADTLDGIAELMIRLGQTREAVDFYRRELFIRERLLGSAHPEVLQLRAVMASLEAS
;
A
#
# COMPACT_ATOMS: atom_id res chain seq x y z
N MET A 1 -10.91 5.86 -14.20
CA MET A 1 -9.62 6.12 -14.84
C MET A 1 -9.34 7.60 -14.71
N ASN A 2 -8.45 8.01 -13.80
CA ASN A 2 -7.94 9.38 -13.78
C ASN A 2 -6.82 9.43 -14.81
N ALA A 3 -7.01 10.22 -15.87
CA ALA A 3 -5.99 10.41 -16.90
C ALA A 3 -4.83 11.26 -16.31
N SER A 4 -3.61 11.04 -16.79
CA SER A 4 -2.46 11.86 -16.40
C SER A 4 -2.54 13.26 -17.03
N PHE A 5 -1.89 14.27 -16.43
CA PHE A 5 -1.80 15.63 -17.02
C PHE A 5 -1.24 15.61 -18.44
N ARG A 6 -0.34 14.68 -18.74
CA ARG A 6 0.26 14.52 -20.06
C ARG A 6 -0.74 14.01 -21.08
N GLU A 7 -1.48 12.95 -20.75
CA GLU A 7 -2.52 12.40 -21.63
C GLU A 7 -3.61 13.43 -21.90
N VAL A 8 -4.01 14.19 -20.88
CA VAL A 8 -5.02 15.23 -21.02
C VAL A 8 -4.49 16.41 -21.83
N PHE A 9 -3.25 16.86 -21.61
CA PHE A 9 -2.66 17.91 -22.43
C PHE A 9 -2.54 17.49 -23.90
N GLU A 10 -2.04 16.28 -24.15
CA GLU A 10 -1.87 15.74 -25.49
C GLU A 10 -3.20 15.52 -26.22
N GLN A 11 -4.29 15.29 -25.47
CA GLN A 11 -5.64 15.16 -26.00
C GLN A 11 -6.25 16.51 -26.44
N PHE A 12 -5.84 17.62 -25.83
CA PHE A 12 -6.41 18.96 -26.07
C PHE A 12 -5.38 19.98 -26.59
N GLN A 13 -4.21 19.52 -27.04
CA GLN A 13 -3.21 20.36 -27.70
C GLN A 13 -3.59 20.62 -29.17
N GLY A 14 -3.57 21.89 -29.57
CA GLY A 14 -3.64 22.32 -30.96
C GLY A 14 -2.25 22.67 -31.53
N GLU A 15 -2.19 23.26 -32.73
CA GLU A 15 -0.93 23.61 -33.42
C GLU A 15 -0.02 24.58 -32.65
N HIS A 16 -0.55 25.28 -31.63
CA HIS A 16 0.15 26.31 -30.86
C HIS A 16 0.15 26.07 -29.35
N GLY A 17 -0.21 24.87 -28.89
CA GLY A 17 -0.29 24.50 -27.46
C GLY A 17 -1.71 24.16 -27.01
N PHE A 18 -1.92 24.09 -25.70
CA PHE A 18 -3.22 23.72 -25.11
C PHE A 18 -4.23 24.84 -25.28
N GLU A 19 -5.42 24.50 -25.76
CA GLU A 19 -6.50 25.46 -25.99
C GLU A 19 -7.29 25.74 -24.69
N PRO A 20 -7.32 26.99 -24.19
CA PRO A 20 -8.00 27.29 -22.93
C PRO A 20 -9.50 26.98 -22.92
N CYS A 21 -10.15 26.97 -24.09
CA CYS A 21 -11.57 26.61 -24.22
C CYS A 21 -11.84 25.15 -23.83
N ALA A 22 -10.85 24.25 -23.96
CA ALA A 22 -10.95 22.84 -23.61
C ALA A 22 -10.68 22.58 -22.11
N LEU A 23 -10.22 23.58 -21.36
CA LEU A 23 -9.86 23.48 -19.95
C LEU A 23 -10.97 22.86 -19.06
N PRO A 24 -12.26 23.21 -19.19
CA PRO A 24 -13.30 22.62 -18.33
C PRO A 24 -13.55 21.13 -18.60
N GLN A 25 -13.23 20.66 -19.82
CA GLN A 25 -13.37 19.25 -20.20
C GLN A 25 -12.11 18.46 -19.82
N ALA A 26 -10.94 19.05 -19.99
CA ALA A 26 -9.67 18.54 -19.46
C ALA A 26 -9.72 18.34 -17.94
N MET A 27 -10.23 19.34 -17.20
CA MET A 27 -10.44 19.26 -15.75
C MET A 27 -11.35 18.09 -15.35
N ARG A 28 -12.42 17.84 -16.10
CA ARG A 28 -13.32 16.70 -15.85
C ARG A 28 -12.66 15.34 -16.07
N LEU A 29 -11.75 15.23 -17.03
CA LEU A 29 -10.98 14.01 -17.27
C LEU A 29 -9.89 13.77 -16.21
N LEU A 30 -9.43 14.83 -15.56
CA LEU A 30 -8.54 14.80 -14.39
C LEU A 30 -9.31 14.57 -13.08
N GLY A 31 -10.62 14.28 -13.13
CA GLY A 31 -11.45 14.00 -11.96
C GLY A 31 -11.95 15.25 -11.21
N MET A 32 -11.80 16.45 -11.78
CA MET A 32 -12.30 17.70 -11.21
C MET A 32 -13.69 18.02 -11.76
N ASN A 33 -14.57 18.69 -10.99
CA ASN A 33 -15.91 19.06 -11.47
C ASN A 33 -16.17 20.57 -11.34
N PRO A 34 -15.56 21.41 -12.20
CA PRO A 34 -15.70 22.87 -12.13
C PRO A 34 -17.12 23.36 -12.41
N THR A 35 -17.59 24.36 -11.64
CA THR A 35 -18.83 25.08 -11.99
C THR A 35 -18.62 25.96 -13.22
N ASP A 36 -19.70 26.29 -13.93
CA ASP A 36 -19.65 27.11 -15.15
C ASP A 36 -19.01 28.50 -14.92
N GLN A 37 -19.19 29.06 -13.71
CA GLN A 37 -18.60 30.34 -13.33
C GLN A 37 -17.07 30.22 -13.19
N GLN A 38 -16.58 29.17 -12.52
CA GLN A 38 -15.16 28.92 -12.34
C GLN A 38 -14.48 28.61 -13.68
N ALA A 39 -15.11 27.78 -14.52
CA ALA A 39 -14.65 27.51 -15.88
C ALA A 39 -14.47 28.80 -16.70
N SER A 40 -15.43 29.72 -16.61
CA SER A 40 -15.43 30.99 -17.34
C SER A 40 -14.38 31.99 -16.84
N GLU A 41 -14.03 31.96 -15.55
CA GLU A 41 -12.97 32.79 -14.97
C GLU A 41 -11.58 32.31 -15.39
N LEU A 42 -11.38 30.99 -15.43
CA LEU A 42 -10.12 30.39 -15.85
C LEU A 42 -9.85 30.63 -17.32
N GLN A 43 -10.86 30.41 -18.17
CA GLN A 43 -10.77 30.73 -19.60
C GLN A 43 -10.41 32.21 -19.86
N ARG A 44 -10.84 33.13 -19.00
CA ARG A 44 -10.48 34.55 -19.10
C ARG A 44 -9.07 34.87 -18.63
N LYS A 45 -8.51 34.08 -17.70
CA LYS A 45 -7.14 34.24 -17.20
C LYS A 45 -6.13 33.84 -18.28
N PHE A 46 -6.43 32.82 -19.07
CA PHE A 46 -5.59 32.39 -20.18
C PHE A 46 -5.84 33.26 -21.41
N GLY A 47 -4.96 34.25 -21.63
CA GLY A 47 -5.03 35.18 -22.77
C GLY A 47 -4.67 34.57 -24.13
N GLY A 48 -4.43 33.25 -24.21
CA GLY A 48 -4.02 32.51 -25.41
C GLY A 48 -3.66 31.05 -25.11
N CYS A 49 -3.20 30.32 -26.14
CA CYS A 49 -2.72 28.94 -26.00
C CYS A 49 -1.49 28.88 -25.08
N ILE A 50 -1.45 27.89 -24.19
CA ILE A 50 -0.38 27.71 -23.21
C ILE A 50 0.45 26.46 -23.50
N GLY A 51 1.75 26.53 -23.22
CA GLY A 51 2.66 25.38 -23.32
C GLY A 51 2.44 24.36 -22.19
N TYR A 52 3.01 23.17 -22.31
CA TYR A 52 2.83 22.08 -21.33
C TYR A 52 3.29 22.46 -19.92
N GLU A 53 4.43 23.12 -19.79
CA GLU A 53 4.96 23.54 -18.48
C GLU A 53 4.06 24.58 -17.80
N GLU A 54 3.49 25.50 -18.58
CA GLU A 54 2.59 26.53 -18.08
C GLU A 54 1.21 25.95 -17.75
N PHE A 55 0.73 25.00 -18.56
CA PHE A 55 -0.47 24.21 -18.27
C PHE A 55 -0.34 23.44 -16.95
N CYS A 56 0.77 22.73 -16.73
CA CYS A 56 1.01 22.00 -15.48
C CYS A 56 1.04 22.95 -14.29
N LYS A 57 1.80 24.05 -14.36
CA LYS A 57 1.91 25.03 -13.28
C LYS A 57 0.56 25.63 -12.91
N GLU A 58 -0.27 25.95 -13.89
CA GLU A 58 -1.57 26.57 -13.66
C GLU A 58 -2.59 25.56 -13.13
N MET A 59 -2.56 24.32 -13.61
CA MET A 59 -3.36 23.22 -13.06
C MET A 59 -2.98 22.93 -11.60
N GLU A 60 -1.68 22.98 -11.27
CA GLU A 60 -1.18 22.84 -9.90
C GLU A 60 -1.64 24.00 -8.99
N GLU A 61 -1.54 25.26 -9.43
CA GLU A 61 -2.04 26.43 -8.70
C GLU A 61 -3.56 26.42 -8.52
N LEU A 62 -4.29 25.83 -9.45
CA LEU A 62 -5.74 25.69 -9.39
C LEU A 62 -6.16 24.58 -8.46
N LEU A 63 -5.51 23.42 -8.53
CA LEU A 63 -5.69 22.33 -7.58
C LEU A 63 -5.41 22.80 -6.16
N ALA A 64 -4.32 23.54 -5.94
CA ALA A 64 -3.98 24.12 -4.64
C ALA A 64 -5.06 25.07 -4.09
N ARG A 65 -5.72 25.86 -4.95
CA ARG A 65 -6.82 26.76 -4.55
C ARG A 65 -8.15 26.04 -4.37
N TRP A 66 -8.44 25.03 -5.18
CA TRP A 66 -9.68 24.25 -5.15
C TRP A 66 -9.75 23.27 -3.97
N LEU A 67 -8.62 22.63 -3.63
CA LEU A 67 -8.48 21.73 -2.49
C LEU A 67 -8.69 22.46 -1.15
N ALA A 68 -8.61 23.79 -1.12
CA ALA A 68 -8.69 24.59 0.10
C ALA A 68 -10.11 25.03 0.52
N ARG A 69 -11.16 24.93 -0.32
CA ARG A 69 -12.46 25.54 0.03
C ARG A 69 -13.74 24.71 -0.15
N ASP A 70 -14.00 24.07 -1.29
CA ASP A 70 -15.38 23.59 -1.56
C ASP A 70 -15.59 22.06 -1.45
N GLN A 71 -14.58 21.23 -1.69
CA GLN A 71 -14.78 19.76 -1.61
C GLN A 71 -14.83 19.24 -0.17
N ALA A 72 -14.02 19.80 0.74
CA ALA A 72 -14.06 19.45 2.15
C ALA A 72 -15.43 19.74 2.77
N GLN A 73 -16.11 20.82 2.35
CA GLN A 73 -17.39 21.25 2.91
C GLN A 73 -18.56 20.39 2.42
N GLN A 74 -18.50 19.89 1.20
CA GLN A 74 -19.49 18.96 0.65
C GLN A 74 -19.34 17.55 1.21
N LEU A 75 -18.10 17.05 1.32
CA LEU A 75 -17.81 15.82 2.08
C LEU A 75 -18.24 15.94 3.54
N LEU A 76 -17.98 17.09 4.20
CA LEU A 76 -18.46 17.37 5.56
C LEU A 76 -19.98 17.30 5.69
N GLN A 77 -20.74 17.72 4.68
CA GLN A 77 -22.21 17.66 4.69
C GLN A 77 -22.71 16.23 4.44
N ASP A 78 -22.11 15.51 3.49
CA ASP A 78 -22.45 14.12 3.19
C ASP A 78 -22.10 13.20 4.38
N PHE A 79 -21.03 13.49 5.13
CA PHE A 79 -20.63 12.72 6.32
C PHE A 79 -21.48 13.00 7.56
N GLN A 80 -22.13 14.16 7.68
CA GLN A 80 -23.07 14.44 8.79
C GLN A 80 -24.28 13.50 8.80
N VAL A 81 -24.60 12.88 7.67
CA VAL A 81 -25.67 11.88 7.55
C VAL A 81 -25.29 10.57 8.27
N PHE A 82 -23.99 10.30 8.43
CA PHE A 82 -23.46 9.01 8.90
C PHE A 82 -22.81 9.07 10.30
N ASP A 83 -22.70 10.28 10.87
CA ASP A 83 -22.42 10.54 12.30
C ASP A 83 -23.65 11.16 12.97
N PRO A 84 -24.77 10.40 13.11
CA PRO A 84 -26.03 10.91 13.65
C PRO A 84 -25.89 11.43 15.09
N ASP A 85 -24.91 10.89 15.83
CA ASP A 85 -24.62 11.23 17.22
C ASP A 85 -23.64 12.41 17.35
N ARG A 86 -23.13 12.95 16.23
CA ARG A 86 -22.16 14.08 16.14
C ARG A 86 -20.88 13.87 16.95
N THR A 87 -20.44 12.62 17.03
CA THR A 87 -19.27 12.21 17.82
C THR A 87 -17.95 12.50 17.14
N GLY A 88 -17.94 12.76 15.83
CA GLY A 88 -16.74 12.93 15.04
C GLY A 88 -16.15 11.63 14.48
N ARG A 89 -16.78 10.48 14.73
CA ARG A 89 -16.20 9.16 14.49
C ARG A 89 -17.14 8.25 13.71
N ILE A 90 -16.59 7.50 12.77
CA ILE A 90 -17.30 6.49 11.98
C ILE A 90 -16.55 5.15 12.04
N SER A 91 -17.23 4.01 12.04
CA SER A 91 -16.52 2.73 11.97
C SER A 91 -15.95 2.50 10.57
N VAL A 92 -14.80 1.81 10.49
CA VAL A 92 -14.18 1.45 9.21
C VAL A 92 -15.18 0.73 8.30
N GLN A 93 -15.91 -0.25 8.84
CA GLN A 93 -16.90 -1.00 8.07
C GLN A 93 -18.01 -0.10 7.50
N LYS A 94 -18.51 0.86 8.29
CA LYS A 94 -19.52 1.81 7.81
C LYS A 94 -18.96 2.75 6.75
N LEU A 95 -17.72 3.20 6.90
CA LEU A 95 -17.04 4.02 5.89
C LEU A 95 -16.91 3.26 4.56
N VAL A 96 -16.51 1.98 4.61
CA VAL A 96 -16.44 1.09 3.45
C VAL A 96 -17.82 0.87 2.82
N ASP A 97 -18.86 0.68 3.62
CA ASP A 97 -20.23 0.47 3.13
C ASP A 97 -20.79 1.73 2.45
N ILE A 98 -20.56 2.93 3.02
CA ILE A 98 -20.97 4.22 2.43
C ILE A 98 -20.31 4.44 1.06
N MET A 99 -19.02 4.14 1.01
CA MET A 99 -18.20 4.32 -0.16
C MET A 99 -18.59 3.33 -1.29
N ARG A 100 -18.99 2.10 -0.95
CA ARG A 100 -19.60 1.16 -1.90
C ARG A 100 -20.98 1.62 -2.39
N MET A 101 -21.78 2.22 -1.51
CA MET A 101 -23.11 2.76 -1.86
C MET A 101 -23.04 3.96 -2.80
N SER A 102 -21.94 4.72 -2.81
CA SER A 102 -21.71 5.83 -3.75
C SER A 102 -21.22 5.38 -5.14
N GLY A 103 -21.14 4.07 -5.39
CA GLY A 103 -20.89 3.51 -6.71
C GLY A 103 -19.41 3.37 -7.10
N ASN A 104 -18.49 3.68 -6.19
CA ASN A 104 -17.05 3.48 -6.40
C ASN A 104 -16.62 2.10 -5.86
N VAL A 105 -15.91 1.33 -6.70
CA VAL A 105 -15.24 0.10 -6.29
C VAL A 105 -13.82 0.49 -5.90
N PHE A 106 -13.51 0.41 -4.60
CA PHE A 106 -12.20 0.78 -4.06
C PHE A 106 -11.19 -0.32 -4.30
N SER A 107 -9.96 0.08 -4.63
CA SER A 107 -8.79 -0.79 -4.66
C SER A 107 -8.32 -1.12 -3.24
N GLU A 108 -7.59 -2.24 -3.07
CA GLU A 108 -7.02 -2.64 -1.77
C GLU A 108 -6.14 -1.54 -1.16
N ALA A 109 -5.41 -0.80 -1.98
CA ALA A 109 -4.57 0.33 -1.55
C ALA A 109 -5.37 1.51 -0.97
N GLU A 110 -6.58 1.79 -1.48
CA GLU A 110 -7.45 2.85 -0.95
C GLU A 110 -8.08 2.44 0.38
N LEU A 111 -8.44 1.17 0.53
CA LEU A 111 -8.88 0.58 1.80
C LEU A 111 -7.76 0.62 2.86
N GLU A 112 -6.54 0.31 2.46
CA GLU A 112 -5.34 0.43 3.31
C GLU A 112 -5.14 1.89 3.75
N ASP A 113 -5.24 2.87 2.85
CA ASP A 113 -5.10 4.30 3.17
C ASP A 113 -6.21 4.83 4.09
N MET A 114 -7.44 4.34 3.93
CA MET A 114 -8.55 4.65 4.83
C MET A 114 -8.32 4.09 6.24
N LEU A 115 -7.66 2.93 6.35
CA LEU A 115 -7.29 2.28 7.60
C LEU A 115 -6.03 2.87 8.24
N LEU A 116 -5.11 3.43 7.44
CA LEU A 116 -4.02 4.31 7.88
C LEU A 116 -4.56 5.52 8.70
N ASN A 117 -5.85 5.82 8.55
CA ASN A 117 -6.55 6.96 9.17
C ASN A 117 -7.62 6.53 10.20
N ALA A 118 -7.82 5.21 10.39
CA ALA A 118 -8.60 4.72 11.52
C ALA A 118 -7.84 5.03 12.80
N GLY A 119 -8.42 5.87 13.65
CA GLY A 119 -7.80 6.30 14.90
C GLY A 119 -7.47 5.11 15.78
N VAL A 120 -6.53 5.33 16.72
CA VAL A 120 -6.00 4.53 17.85
C VAL A 120 -6.53 3.11 18.12
N ASP A 121 -7.80 2.78 17.90
CA ASP A 121 -8.36 1.43 18.05
C ASP A 121 -8.44 0.63 16.73
N GLY A 122 -8.17 1.24 15.58
CA GLY A 122 -8.22 0.60 14.26
C GLY A 122 -9.64 0.22 13.79
N THR A 123 -10.66 0.51 14.59
CA THR A 123 -12.07 0.15 14.33
C THR A 123 -12.93 1.36 14.01
N THR A 124 -12.47 2.54 14.44
CA THR A 124 -13.15 3.82 14.25
C THR A 124 -12.19 4.85 13.66
N VAL A 125 -12.72 5.69 12.79
CA VAL A 125 -12.01 6.69 12.00
C VAL A 125 -12.50 8.06 12.44
N GLU A 126 -11.57 8.92 12.87
CA GLU A 126 -11.89 10.32 13.19
C GLU A 126 -11.86 11.11 11.88
N TYR A 127 -13.02 11.61 11.43
CA TYR A 127 -13.14 12.11 10.05
C TYR A 127 -12.28 13.35 9.80
N LYS A 128 -11.95 14.11 10.84
CA LYS A 128 -11.04 15.26 10.73
C LYS A 128 -9.65 14.83 10.28
N ASP A 129 -9.19 13.65 10.69
CA ASP A 129 -7.88 13.11 10.29
C ASP A 129 -7.92 12.52 8.88
N VAL A 130 -9.05 11.95 8.45
CA VAL A 130 -9.28 11.51 7.06
C VAL A 130 -9.29 12.70 6.12
N VAL A 131 -10.06 13.76 6.43
CA VAL A 131 -10.09 14.96 5.61
C VAL A 131 -8.72 15.66 5.64
N PHE A 132 -8.06 15.71 6.80
CA PHE A 132 -6.75 16.33 6.90
C PHE A 132 -5.68 15.55 6.13
N LYS A 133 -5.71 14.22 6.05
CA LYS A 133 -4.75 13.45 5.22
C LYS A 133 -5.18 13.29 3.76
N HIS A 134 -6.44 13.00 3.48
CA HIS A 134 -6.94 12.94 2.09
C HIS A 134 -6.74 14.27 1.34
N PHE A 135 -6.72 15.42 2.06
CA PHE A 135 -6.39 16.72 1.48
C PHE A 135 -4.96 17.23 1.77
N PHE A 136 -4.27 16.78 2.84
CA PHE A 136 -2.93 17.28 3.22
C PHE A 136 -1.89 16.20 3.56
N GLY A 137 -2.16 14.91 3.36
CA GLY A 137 -1.35 13.79 3.83
C GLY A 137 -1.43 12.57 2.92
N ALA A 138 -0.33 12.39 2.17
CA ALA A 138 -0.11 11.42 1.10
C ALA A 138 -0.66 11.87 -0.26
N GLY A 139 0.22 12.48 -1.06
CA GLY A 139 0.05 12.45 -2.52
C GLY A 139 -0.46 13.72 -3.19
N SER A 140 -0.19 14.92 -2.68
CA SER A 140 0.09 16.00 -3.64
C SER A 140 1.51 15.75 -4.13
N GLY A 141 1.67 15.33 -5.38
CA GLY A 141 2.94 15.32 -6.11
C GLY A 141 3.48 16.74 -6.24
N CYS A 142 3.87 17.32 -5.11
CA CYS A 142 4.64 18.55 -5.06
C CYS A 142 6.01 18.15 -5.56
N VAL A 143 6.31 18.52 -6.80
CA VAL A 143 7.63 18.41 -7.37
C VAL A 143 8.62 18.96 -6.36
N VAL A 144 9.55 18.08 -6.00
CA VAL A 144 10.64 18.25 -5.05
C VAL A 144 11.30 19.62 -5.22
N GLY A 145 10.90 20.56 -4.38
CA GLY A 145 11.82 21.54 -3.83
C GLY A 145 12.64 20.85 -2.75
N ASP A 146 13.92 21.22 -2.65
CA ASP A 146 14.79 20.90 -1.53
C ASP A 146 14.01 21.03 -0.19
N TRP A 147 14.27 20.16 0.79
CA TRP A 147 13.68 20.29 2.14
C TRP A 147 13.87 21.72 2.68
N GLU A 148 15.00 22.36 2.34
CA GLU A 148 15.26 23.76 2.68
C GLU A 148 14.26 24.75 2.04
N SER A 149 13.81 24.47 0.82
CA SER A 149 12.82 25.29 0.10
C SER A 149 11.41 25.13 0.69
N LEU A 150 11.02 23.92 1.09
CA LEU A 150 9.72 23.65 1.73
C LEU A 150 9.66 24.27 3.13
N LYS A 151 10.74 24.16 3.90
CA LYS A 151 10.87 24.79 5.22
C LYS A 151 10.82 26.31 5.17
N ALA A 152 11.35 26.93 4.10
CA ALA A 152 11.30 28.36 3.90
C ALA A 152 9.89 28.87 3.51
N ALA A 153 9.05 28.02 2.94
CA ALA A 153 7.74 28.40 2.41
C ALA A 153 6.63 28.51 3.48
N GLN A 154 6.67 27.70 4.54
CA GLN A 154 5.67 27.73 5.61
C GLN A 154 6.26 27.37 6.98
N PRO A 155 5.85 28.06 8.07
CA PRO A 155 6.22 27.65 9.42
C PRO A 155 5.49 26.34 9.78
N MET A 156 6.26 25.29 10.06
CA MET A 156 5.77 23.98 10.45
C MET A 156 6.06 23.71 11.93
N ASP A 157 5.18 22.98 12.60
CA ASP A 157 5.50 22.39 13.90
C ASP A 157 6.46 21.19 13.75
N ALA A 158 7.06 20.74 14.85
CA ALA A 158 8.07 19.67 14.80
C ALA A 158 7.53 18.32 14.29
N LEU A 159 6.23 18.05 14.45
CA LEU A 159 5.61 16.81 13.97
C LEU A 159 5.32 16.88 12.47
N GLN A 160 4.89 18.04 11.98
CA GLN A 160 4.74 18.36 10.57
C GLN A 160 6.09 18.32 9.86
N GLU A 161 7.13 18.94 10.43
CA GLU A 161 8.51 18.88 9.91
C GLU A 161 8.95 17.42 9.72
N ALA A 162 8.74 16.58 10.73
CA ALA A 162 9.11 15.16 10.66
C ALA A 162 8.29 14.37 9.64
N ALA A 163 6.99 14.64 9.53
CA ALA A 163 6.14 13.99 8.53
C ALA A 163 6.59 14.34 7.11
N THR A 164 6.90 15.61 6.85
CA THR A 164 7.41 16.06 5.56
C THR A 164 8.77 15.44 5.25
N LEU A 165 9.70 15.41 6.20
CA LEU A 165 11.00 14.74 6.04
C LEU A 165 10.84 13.25 5.68
N ASN A 166 9.91 12.55 6.32
CA ASN A 166 9.61 11.16 5.98
C ASN A 166 9.10 10.98 4.56
N THR A 167 8.22 11.88 4.09
CA THR A 167 7.71 11.84 2.71
C THR A 167 8.85 12.08 1.71
N VAL A 168 9.71 13.07 1.95
CA VAL A 168 10.87 13.34 1.08
C VAL A 168 11.83 12.15 1.09
N ALA A 169 12.09 11.55 2.26
CA ALA A 169 12.93 10.38 2.38
C ALA A 169 12.38 9.17 1.58
N LYS A 170 11.06 8.93 1.62
CA LYS A 170 10.42 7.90 0.80
C LYS A 170 10.62 8.14 -0.70
N LEU A 171 10.41 9.38 -1.16
CA LEU A 171 10.63 9.74 -2.57
C LEU A 171 12.10 9.58 -2.98
N LYS A 172 13.04 9.88 -2.08
CA LYS A 172 14.48 9.67 -2.30
C LYS A 172 14.82 8.18 -2.40
N ALA A 173 14.23 7.36 -1.53
CA ALA A 173 14.37 5.91 -1.58
C ALA A 173 13.87 5.31 -2.90
N GLU A 174 12.70 5.75 -3.39
CA GLU A 174 12.13 5.34 -4.68
C GLU A 174 13.03 5.69 -5.87
N ARG A 175 13.86 6.75 -5.74
CA ARG A 175 14.88 7.14 -6.73
C ARG A 175 16.21 6.40 -6.57
N GLY A 176 16.29 5.43 -5.65
CA GLY A 176 17.51 4.68 -5.34
C GLY A 176 18.53 5.45 -4.48
N GLN A 177 18.20 6.65 -4.00
CA GLN A 177 19.07 7.47 -3.14
C GLN A 177 18.95 7.02 -1.67
N MET A 178 19.28 5.76 -1.42
CA MET A 178 18.96 5.10 -0.16
C MET A 178 19.69 5.69 1.06
N GLN A 179 20.94 6.15 0.91
CA GLN A 179 21.69 6.78 2.01
C GLN A 179 21.11 8.16 2.37
N GLU A 180 20.78 8.99 1.37
CA GLU A 180 20.12 10.28 1.60
C GLU A 180 18.75 10.09 2.28
N ALA A 181 18.01 9.05 1.90
CA ALA A 181 16.74 8.71 2.54
C ALA A 181 16.92 8.34 4.03
N LEU A 182 17.96 7.57 4.37
CA LEU A 182 18.27 7.24 5.77
C LEU A 182 18.65 8.49 6.58
N ASP A 183 19.42 9.40 6.00
CA ASP A 183 19.83 10.63 6.68
C ASP A 183 18.61 11.53 6.96
N LEU A 184 17.68 11.63 5.99
CA LEU A 184 16.42 12.37 6.15
C LEU A 184 15.50 11.72 7.18
N HIS A 185 15.37 10.38 7.18
CA HIS A 185 14.60 9.69 8.23
C HIS A 185 15.23 9.85 9.62
N SER A 186 16.55 9.86 9.72
CA SER A 186 17.24 10.09 10.99
C SER A 186 16.97 11.50 11.54
N GLN A 187 16.94 12.50 10.65
CA GLN A 187 16.51 13.85 11.00
C GLN A 187 15.04 13.90 11.44
N ALA A 188 14.15 13.23 10.71
CA ALA A 188 12.74 13.13 11.06
C ALA A 188 12.56 12.49 12.45
N LEU A 189 13.28 11.41 12.73
CA LEU A 189 13.21 10.71 14.00
C LEU A 189 13.64 11.61 15.16
N ALA A 190 14.78 12.31 15.03
CA ALA A 190 15.26 13.24 16.05
C ALA A 190 14.25 14.38 16.34
N ARG A 191 13.56 14.88 15.30
CA ARG A 191 12.51 15.90 15.44
C ARG A 191 11.31 15.39 16.21
N VAL A 192 10.84 14.17 15.90
CA VAL A 192 9.72 13.57 16.65
C VAL A 192 10.13 13.24 18.08
N GLU A 193 11.29 12.63 18.29
CA GLU A 193 11.75 12.18 19.61
C GLU A 193 11.98 13.34 20.60
N SER A 194 12.40 14.50 20.11
CA SER A 194 12.56 15.70 20.95
C SER A 194 11.24 16.26 21.51
N HIS A 195 10.10 15.87 20.95
CA HIS A 195 8.78 16.39 21.36
C HIS A 195 7.86 15.28 21.89
N ALA A 196 7.81 14.13 21.22
CA ALA A 196 6.93 13.01 21.55
C ALA A 196 7.51 11.69 21.03
N ALA A 197 8.43 11.10 21.80
CA ALA A 197 9.11 9.84 21.41
C ALA A 197 8.17 8.65 21.16
N ASP A 198 6.99 8.64 21.79
CA ASP A 198 5.97 7.61 21.55
C ASP A 198 5.00 7.95 20.39
N HIS A 199 5.20 9.05 19.65
CA HIS A 199 4.25 9.45 18.62
C HIS A 199 4.18 8.43 17.46
N PRO A 200 3.01 8.18 16.83
CA PRO A 200 2.88 7.28 15.68
C PRO A 200 3.86 7.58 14.53
N THR A 201 4.19 8.87 14.33
CA THR A 201 5.20 9.30 13.35
C THR A 201 6.57 8.70 13.64
N ALA A 202 7.01 8.59 14.91
CA ALA A 202 8.28 7.96 15.26
C ALA A 202 8.29 6.48 14.84
N ALA A 203 7.20 5.76 15.09
CA ALA A 203 7.08 4.38 14.66
C ALA A 203 7.04 4.22 13.12
N ALA A 204 6.42 5.15 12.41
CA ALA A 204 6.43 5.17 10.94
C ALA A 204 7.84 5.44 10.39
N THR A 205 8.58 6.39 10.98
CA THR A 205 9.98 6.67 10.63
C THR A 205 10.86 5.45 10.87
N LEU A 206 10.79 4.85 12.07
CA LEU A 206 11.59 3.67 12.43
C LEU A 206 11.31 2.48 11.50
N HIS A 207 10.04 2.22 11.18
CA HIS A 207 9.66 1.17 10.24
C HIS A 207 10.22 1.43 8.83
N SER A 208 10.17 2.67 8.35
CA SER A 208 10.71 3.04 7.03
C SER A 208 12.24 2.94 6.99
N MET A 209 12.92 3.35 8.06
CA MET A 209 14.36 3.16 8.20
C MET A 209 14.73 1.67 8.22
N ALA A 210 13.96 0.85 8.94
CA ALA A 210 14.18 -0.59 9.00
C ALA A 210 14.05 -1.24 7.62
N ALA A 211 13.02 -0.89 6.85
CA ALA A 211 12.83 -1.38 5.48
C ALA A 211 14.01 -0.98 4.56
N LEU A 212 14.53 0.25 4.68
CA LEU A 212 15.71 0.68 3.92
C LEU A 212 16.97 -0.07 4.33
N LYS A 213 17.19 -0.24 5.63
CA LYS A 213 18.34 -1.00 6.16
C LYS A 213 18.30 -2.45 5.73
N GLU A 214 17.12 -3.05 5.74
CA GLU A 214 16.87 -4.40 5.24
C GLU A 214 17.21 -4.50 3.74
N ALA A 215 16.76 -3.56 2.91
CA ALA A 215 17.06 -3.53 1.49
C ALA A 215 18.58 -3.36 1.21
N MET A 216 19.31 -2.70 2.11
CA MET A 216 20.77 -2.60 2.06
C MET A 216 21.50 -3.84 2.64
N GLY A 217 20.78 -4.80 3.24
CA GLY A 217 21.36 -5.98 3.88
C GLY A 217 22.00 -5.70 5.26
N HIS A 218 21.59 -4.64 5.95
CA HIS A 218 22.10 -4.31 7.28
C HIS A 218 21.33 -5.07 8.38
N ALA A 219 22.05 -5.57 9.38
CA ALA A 219 21.49 -6.36 10.49
C ALA A 219 20.74 -5.51 11.54
N ASP A 220 20.93 -4.19 11.55
CA ASP A 220 20.27 -3.25 12.47
C ASP A 220 18.78 -3.05 12.18
N ALA A 221 18.28 -3.52 11.03
CA ALA A 221 16.86 -3.45 10.65
C ALA A 221 15.92 -4.08 11.70
N LEU A 222 16.32 -5.21 12.31
CA LEU A 222 15.50 -5.90 13.30
C LEU A 222 15.26 -5.06 14.55
N GLU A 223 16.29 -4.37 15.05
CA GLU A 223 16.18 -3.50 16.22
C GLU A 223 15.23 -2.33 15.95
N LEU A 224 15.32 -1.74 14.75
CA LEU A 224 14.44 -0.66 14.32
C LEU A 224 12.97 -1.12 14.23
N TYR A 225 12.70 -2.29 13.67
CA TYR A 225 11.34 -2.84 13.64
C TYR A 225 10.81 -3.17 15.04
N LEU A 226 11.61 -3.75 15.93
CA LEU A 226 11.20 -4.03 17.32
C LEU A 226 10.87 -2.74 18.08
N ARG A 227 11.67 -1.68 17.86
CA ARG A 227 11.41 -0.37 18.45
C ARG A 227 10.12 0.26 17.89
N ALA A 228 9.90 0.16 16.59
CA ALA A 228 8.65 0.58 15.95
C ALA A 228 7.44 -0.21 16.47
N LEU A 229 7.59 -1.53 16.68
CA LEU A 229 6.57 -2.40 17.24
C LEU A 229 6.15 -1.94 18.63
N GLY A 230 7.11 -1.71 19.54
CA GLY A 230 6.82 -1.27 20.90
C GLY A 230 6.04 0.05 20.96
N ILE A 231 6.37 1.01 20.09
CA ILE A 231 5.62 2.27 20.00
C ILE A 231 4.21 2.02 19.44
N ARG A 232 4.07 1.21 18.38
CA ARG A 232 2.76 0.88 17.79
C ARG A 232 1.86 0.15 18.79
N GLU A 233 2.38 -0.81 19.54
CA GLU A 233 1.60 -1.53 20.56
C GLU A 233 1.16 -0.61 21.70
N LYS A 234 2.03 0.31 22.13
CA LYS A 234 1.74 1.27 23.20
C LYS A 234 0.68 2.29 22.78
N VAL A 235 0.80 2.84 21.57
CA VAL A 235 -0.06 3.92 21.12
C VAL A 235 -1.30 3.43 20.43
N LEU A 236 -1.20 2.45 19.53
CA LEU A 236 -2.30 1.98 18.69
C LEU A 236 -2.98 0.71 19.22
N ARG A 237 -2.52 0.19 20.37
CA ARG A 237 -2.91 -1.09 20.97
C ARG A 237 -2.40 -2.32 20.20
N PRO A 238 -2.29 -3.48 20.88
CA PRO A 238 -1.63 -4.67 20.33
C PRO A 238 -2.29 -5.32 19.11
N ASN A 239 -3.55 -4.98 18.82
CA ASN A 239 -4.32 -5.57 17.72
C ASN A 239 -4.45 -4.64 16.52
N HIS A 240 -3.71 -3.53 16.46
CA HIS A 240 -3.83 -2.60 15.34
C HIS A 240 -3.22 -3.16 14.06
N PHE A 241 -3.78 -2.76 12.92
CA PHE A 241 -3.25 -3.10 11.60
C PHE A 241 -1.72 -2.90 11.44
N TYR A 242 -1.22 -1.70 11.71
CA TYR A 242 0.22 -1.42 11.68
C TYR A 242 1.08 -2.28 12.60
N VAL A 243 0.51 -2.82 13.68
CA VAL A 243 1.20 -3.82 14.51
C VAL A 243 1.40 -5.08 13.68
N ALA A 244 0.35 -5.57 13.01
CA ALA A 244 0.44 -6.72 12.09
C ALA A 244 1.50 -6.53 11.00
N THR A 245 1.51 -5.37 10.31
CA THR A 245 2.52 -5.09 9.28
C THR A 245 3.94 -5.15 9.83
N THR A 246 4.20 -4.59 11.02
CA THR A 246 5.54 -4.69 11.63
C THR A 246 5.87 -6.12 12.06
N LEU A 247 4.90 -6.86 12.60
CA LEU A 247 5.08 -8.26 13.01
C LEU A 247 5.46 -9.14 11.80
N ASP A 248 4.85 -8.93 10.64
CA ASP A 248 5.19 -9.67 9.42
C ASP A 248 6.61 -9.35 8.93
N CYS A 249 7.01 -8.08 8.92
CA CYS A 249 8.40 -7.69 8.60
C CYS A 249 9.42 -8.33 9.55
N ILE A 250 9.13 -8.34 10.87
CA ILE A 250 9.98 -9.00 11.87
C ILE A 250 10.07 -10.50 11.60
N ALA A 251 8.93 -11.15 11.30
CA ALA A 251 8.91 -12.57 10.98
C ALA A 251 9.79 -12.89 9.77
N ASN A 252 9.70 -12.11 8.69
CA ASN A 252 10.50 -12.28 7.48
C ASN A 252 12.01 -12.08 7.72
N LEU A 253 12.40 -11.19 8.64
CA LEU A 253 13.81 -11.02 9.05
C LEU A 253 14.32 -12.17 9.91
N MET A 254 13.50 -12.64 10.87
CA MET A 254 13.86 -13.77 11.73
C MET A 254 14.02 -15.06 10.94
N ASP A 255 13.16 -15.27 9.95
CA ASP A 255 13.22 -16.38 9.00
C ASP A 255 14.56 -16.42 8.24
N ARG A 256 14.96 -15.30 7.64
CA ARG A 256 16.28 -15.14 6.99
C ARG A 256 17.46 -15.31 7.95
N SER A 257 17.24 -15.09 9.25
CA SER A 257 18.26 -15.27 10.29
C SER A 257 18.25 -16.70 10.90
N GLY A 258 17.41 -17.60 10.38
CA GLY A 258 17.27 -18.98 10.85
C GLY A 258 16.47 -19.15 12.16
N GLN A 259 15.80 -18.11 12.65
CA GLN A 259 15.01 -18.12 13.88
C GLN A 259 13.54 -18.47 13.58
N ILE A 260 13.30 -19.67 13.07
CA ILE A 260 12.04 -20.08 12.42
C ILE A 260 10.87 -20.12 13.42
N GLU A 261 11.08 -20.63 14.62
CA GLU A 261 10.04 -20.70 15.66
C GLU A 261 9.60 -19.31 16.11
N GLU A 262 10.53 -18.36 16.18
CA GLU A 262 10.20 -16.98 16.53
C GLU A 262 9.44 -16.29 15.41
N ALA A 263 9.90 -16.47 14.16
CA ALA A 263 9.22 -15.99 12.97
C ALA A 263 7.77 -16.49 12.89
N LEU A 264 7.53 -17.78 13.18
CA LEU A 264 6.19 -18.35 13.23
C LEU A 264 5.29 -17.65 14.27
N ARG A 265 5.80 -17.37 15.47
CA ARG A 265 5.01 -16.66 16.50
C ARG A 265 4.59 -15.27 16.03
N PHE A 266 5.51 -14.51 15.42
CA PHE A 266 5.22 -13.17 14.92
C PHE A 266 4.26 -13.20 13.73
N ALA A 267 4.46 -14.11 12.78
CA ALA A 267 3.60 -14.26 11.60
C ALA A 267 2.18 -14.77 11.95
N CYS A 268 2.03 -15.71 12.88
CA CYS A 268 0.70 -16.14 13.35
C CYS A 268 -0.06 -14.98 14.01
N ARG A 269 0.62 -14.19 14.84
CA ARG A 269 0.00 -13.01 15.45
C ARG A 269 -0.37 -11.94 14.41
N SER A 270 0.47 -11.76 13.38
CA SER A 270 0.14 -10.90 12.24
C SER A 270 -1.13 -11.39 11.53
N LEU A 271 -1.20 -12.69 11.21
CA LEU A 271 -2.35 -13.33 10.57
C LEU A 271 -3.65 -13.10 11.35
N GLU A 272 -3.64 -13.35 12.67
CA GLU A 272 -4.83 -13.14 13.52
C GLU A 272 -5.35 -11.70 13.48
N ILE A 273 -4.44 -10.72 13.47
CA ILE A 273 -4.81 -9.31 13.38
C ILE A 273 -5.37 -9.00 11.99
N TRP A 274 -4.72 -9.45 10.93
CA TRP A 274 -5.18 -9.25 9.56
C TRP A 274 -6.57 -9.85 9.31
N GLU A 275 -6.79 -11.09 9.73
CA GLU A 275 -8.09 -11.77 9.62
C GLU A 275 -9.18 -11.03 10.37
N ARG A 276 -8.87 -10.50 11.55
CA ARG A 276 -9.83 -9.72 12.35
C ARG A 276 -10.23 -8.40 11.69
N PHE A 277 -9.30 -7.75 10.99
CA PHE A 277 -9.51 -6.42 10.42
C PHE A 277 -10.14 -6.46 9.03
N PHE A 278 -9.65 -7.34 8.15
CA PHE A 278 -10.04 -7.38 6.74
C PHE A 278 -10.92 -8.58 6.38
N GLY A 279 -11.14 -9.48 7.35
CA GLY A 279 -11.75 -10.78 7.09
C GLY A 279 -10.75 -11.77 6.50
N SER A 280 -11.12 -13.06 6.50
CA SER A 280 -10.23 -14.17 6.13
C SER A 280 -9.87 -14.28 4.65
N GLU A 281 -10.42 -13.41 3.80
CA GLU A 281 -10.33 -13.50 2.33
C GLU A 281 -9.47 -12.39 1.71
N HIS A 282 -8.84 -11.54 2.52
CA HIS A 282 -7.99 -10.45 2.02
C HIS A 282 -6.76 -10.99 1.29
N SER A 283 -6.37 -10.39 0.15
CA SER A 283 -5.27 -10.88 -0.68
C SER A 283 -3.95 -11.02 0.09
N HIS A 284 -3.65 -10.06 0.97
CA HIS A 284 -2.43 -10.05 1.78
C HIS A 284 -2.36 -11.22 2.77
N ILE A 285 -3.50 -11.74 3.23
CA ILE A 285 -3.54 -12.94 4.09
C ILE A 285 -3.00 -14.15 3.33
N GLY A 286 -3.24 -14.24 2.01
CA GLY A 286 -2.65 -15.26 1.17
C GLY A 286 -1.12 -15.28 1.26
N LYS A 287 -0.48 -14.10 1.24
CA LYS A 287 0.99 -13.97 1.36
C LYS A 287 1.49 -14.41 2.75
N ILE A 288 0.80 -13.99 3.81
CA ILE A 288 1.15 -14.39 5.18
C ILE A 288 1.03 -15.92 5.34
N LEU A 289 -0.05 -16.51 4.83
CA LEU A 289 -0.28 -17.96 4.88
C LEU A 289 0.76 -18.74 4.09
N TYR A 290 1.09 -18.28 2.87
CA TYR A 290 2.16 -18.88 2.06
C TYR A 290 3.50 -18.88 2.80
N ASN A 291 3.88 -17.75 3.40
CA ASN A 291 5.12 -17.66 4.18
C ASN A 291 5.07 -18.53 5.45
N LEU A 292 3.92 -18.61 6.13
CA LEU A 292 3.71 -19.51 7.27
C LEU A 292 3.86 -20.98 6.87
N ALA A 293 3.37 -21.38 5.70
CA ALA A 293 3.51 -22.72 5.18
C ALA A 293 4.98 -23.09 4.97
N GLY A 294 5.76 -22.24 4.29
CA GLY A 294 7.20 -22.45 4.10
C GLY A 294 7.97 -22.59 5.42
N ARG A 295 7.62 -21.80 6.44
CA ARG A 295 8.23 -21.93 7.79
C ARG A 295 7.88 -23.24 8.49
N ARG A 296 6.62 -23.69 8.36
CA ARG A 296 6.19 -25.01 8.89
C ARG A 296 6.91 -26.15 8.20
N GLU A 297 7.11 -26.02 6.90
CA GLU A 297 7.87 -26.98 6.11
C GLU A 297 9.33 -27.10 6.59
N GLN A 298 9.99 -25.97 6.88
CA GLN A 298 11.34 -25.95 7.44
C GLN A 298 11.43 -26.68 8.80
N LEU A 299 10.34 -26.67 9.59
CA LEU A 299 10.22 -27.43 10.84
C LEU A 299 9.72 -28.87 10.64
N ALA A 300 9.62 -29.34 9.40
CA ALA A 300 9.08 -30.65 9.01
C ALA A 300 7.61 -30.90 9.45
N ASP A 301 6.85 -29.85 9.75
CA ASP A 301 5.41 -29.91 9.98
C ASP A 301 4.65 -29.87 8.64
N LEU A 302 4.67 -31.00 7.93
CA LEU A 302 4.14 -31.10 6.56
C LEU A 302 2.63 -30.87 6.50
N HIS A 303 1.89 -31.40 7.49
CA HIS A 303 0.44 -31.23 7.54
C HIS A 303 0.04 -29.78 7.85
N GLY A 304 0.71 -29.14 8.82
CA GLY A 304 0.48 -27.72 9.11
C GLY A 304 0.85 -26.81 7.94
N ALA A 305 1.91 -27.15 7.20
CA ALA A 305 2.28 -26.43 5.97
C ALA A 305 1.22 -26.58 4.87
N LEU A 306 0.71 -27.80 4.66
CA LEU A 306 -0.32 -28.09 3.66
C LEU A 306 -1.61 -27.32 3.94
N ASP A 307 -2.06 -27.27 5.20
CA ASP A 307 -3.25 -26.52 5.60
C ASP A 307 -3.12 -25.02 5.25
N PHE A 308 -1.94 -24.44 5.47
CA PHE A 308 -1.68 -23.04 5.13
C PHE A 308 -1.60 -22.80 3.62
N TYR A 309 -0.90 -23.65 2.86
CA TYR A 309 -0.84 -23.50 1.40
C TYR A 309 -2.22 -23.66 0.75
N VAL A 310 -3.04 -24.62 1.18
CA VAL A 310 -4.41 -24.80 0.63
C VAL A 310 -5.26 -23.56 0.86
N ARG A 311 -5.17 -22.95 2.06
CA ARG A 311 -5.86 -21.69 2.34
C ARG A 311 -5.33 -20.54 1.49
N ALA A 312 -4.00 -20.41 1.36
CA ALA A 312 -3.37 -19.40 0.51
C ALA A 312 -3.81 -19.53 -0.95
N LEU A 313 -3.81 -20.76 -1.50
CA LEU A 313 -4.24 -21.07 -2.86
C LEU A 313 -5.67 -20.61 -3.12
N GLY A 314 -6.58 -20.84 -2.16
CA GLY A 314 -7.96 -20.41 -2.24
C GLY A 314 -8.08 -18.89 -2.36
N ILE A 315 -7.33 -18.14 -1.55
CA ILE A 315 -7.32 -16.67 -1.55
C ILE A 315 -6.70 -16.14 -2.84
N PHE A 316 -5.53 -16.62 -3.24
CA PHE A 316 -4.86 -16.18 -4.47
C PHE A 316 -5.68 -16.48 -5.72
N THR A 317 -6.26 -17.68 -5.83
CA THR A 317 -7.13 -18.04 -6.96
C THR A 317 -8.34 -17.10 -7.06
N ARG A 318 -8.94 -16.70 -5.94
CA ARG A 318 -10.11 -15.78 -5.93
C ARG A 318 -9.73 -14.32 -6.21
N SER A 319 -8.62 -13.86 -5.63
CA SER A 319 -8.21 -12.45 -5.68
C SER A 319 -7.49 -12.09 -6.97
N GLN A 320 -6.67 -13.00 -7.51
CA GLN A 320 -5.73 -12.73 -8.60
C GLN A 320 -5.94 -13.64 -9.81
N GLY A 321 -6.79 -14.69 -9.68
CA GLY A 321 -6.99 -15.67 -10.73
C GLY A 321 -5.77 -16.58 -10.90
N GLU A 322 -5.54 -17.06 -12.12
CA GLU A 322 -4.39 -17.91 -12.45
C GLU A 322 -3.11 -17.06 -12.62
N SER A 323 -2.51 -16.70 -11.49
CA SER A 323 -1.30 -15.86 -11.34
C SER A 323 -0.04 -16.68 -11.00
N GLU A 324 1.11 -16.01 -10.93
CA GLU A 324 2.38 -16.62 -10.52
C GLU A 324 2.31 -17.14 -9.08
N GLU A 325 1.68 -16.40 -8.17
CA GLU A 325 1.49 -16.80 -6.77
C GLU A 325 0.65 -18.08 -6.65
N VAL A 326 -0.33 -18.28 -7.55
CA VAL A 326 -1.09 -19.52 -7.63
C VAL A 326 -0.18 -20.66 -8.07
N ALA A 327 0.67 -20.45 -9.08
CA ALA A 327 1.62 -21.46 -9.53
C ALA A 327 2.61 -21.85 -8.42
N ASP A 328 3.24 -20.88 -7.74
CA ASP A 328 4.15 -21.12 -6.60
C ASP A 328 3.47 -21.91 -5.48
N THR A 329 2.21 -21.57 -5.16
CA THR A 329 1.47 -22.27 -4.12
C THR A 329 1.11 -23.71 -4.53
N LEU A 330 0.81 -23.95 -5.82
CA LEU A 330 0.54 -25.29 -6.34
C LEU A 330 1.79 -26.18 -6.29
N ASP A 331 2.96 -25.63 -6.63
CA ASP A 331 4.25 -26.34 -6.52
C ASP A 331 4.51 -26.77 -5.07
N GLY A 332 4.39 -25.84 -4.12
CA GLY A 332 4.56 -26.15 -2.70
C GLY A 332 3.60 -27.21 -2.17
N ILE A 333 2.34 -27.22 -2.62
CA ILE A 333 1.37 -28.28 -2.28
C ILE A 333 1.80 -29.63 -2.88
N ALA A 334 2.20 -29.64 -4.15
CA ALA A 334 2.58 -30.87 -4.85
C ALA A 334 3.83 -31.51 -4.22
N GLU A 335 4.85 -30.70 -3.88
CA GLU A 335 6.04 -31.17 -3.18
C GLU A 335 5.72 -31.79 -1.82
N LEU A 336 4.87 -31.12 -1.02
CA LEU A 336 4.44 -31.65 0.28
C LEU A 336 3.65 -32.96 0.12
N MET A 337 2.77 -33.06 -0.87
CA MET A 337 2.02 -34.29 -1.15
C MET A 337 2.95 -35.45 -1.51
N ILE A 338 4.00 -35.22 -2.29
CA ILE A 338 5.02 -36.23 -2.59
C ILE A 338 5.71 -36.69 -1.30
N ARG A 339 6.11 -35.77 -0.43
CA ARG A 339 6.75 -36.08 0.85
C ARG A 339 5.83 -36.84 1.81
N LEU A 340 4.52 -36.64 1.70
CA LEU A 340 3.49 -37.39 2.43
C LEU A 340 3.13 -38.74 1.77
N GLY A 341 3.73 -39.07 0.62
CA GLY A 341 3.47 -40.32 -0.12
C GLY A 341 2.21 -40.29 -1.00
N GLN A 342 1.62 -39.12 -1.21
CA GLN A 342 0.41 -38.90 -2.01
C GLN A 342 0.77 -38.49 -3.46
N THR A 343 1.69 -39.20 -4.08
CA THR A 343 2.26 -38.84 -5.40
C THR A 343 1.20 -38.70 -6.50
N ARG A 344 0.15 -39.53 -6.48
CA ARG A 344 -0.93 -39.45 -7.48
C ARG A 344 -1.71 -38.15 -7.42
N GLU A 345 -1.95 -37.64 -6.22
CA GLU A 345 -2.68 -36.39 -6.01
C GLU A 345 -1.82 -35.20 -6.40
N ALA A 346 -0.51 -35.25 -6.11
CA ALA A 346 0.45 -34.21 -6.48
C ALA A 346 0.50 -33.93 -8.00
N VAL A 347 0.32 -34.95 -8.84
CA VAL A 347 0.32 -34.79 -10.31
C VAL A 347 -0.79 -33.85 -10.79
N ASP A 348 -1.95 -33.84 -10.15
CA ASP A 348 -3.05 -32.95 -10.54
C ASP A 348 -2.74 -31.48 -10.22
N PHE A 349 -2.03 -31.22 -9.11
CA PHE A 349 -1.53 -29.89 -8.76
C PHE A 349 -0.47 -29.43 -9.76
N TYR A 350 0.51 -30.28 -10.09
CA TYR A 350 1.50 -29.97 -11.11
C TYR A 350 0.91 -29.76 -12.50
N ARG A 351 -0.14 -30.50 -12.86
CA ARG A 351 -0.83 -30.30 -14.15
C ARG A 351 -1.48 -28.91 -14.20
N ARG A 352 -2.08 -28.47 -13.10
CA ARG A 352 -2.66 -27.12 -13.00
C ARG A 352 -1.56 -26.06 -13.03
N GLU A 353 -0.47 -26.25 -12.28
CA GLU A 353 0.67 -25.34 -12.29
C GLU A 353 1.27 -25.19 -13.70
N LEU A 354 1.47 -26.31 -14.40
CA LEU A 354 2.02 -26.34 -15.74
C LEU A 354 1.17 -25.52 -16.71
N PHE A 355 -0.15 -25.65 -16.63
CA PHE A 355 -1.06 -24.84 -17.44
C PHE A 355 -0.88 -23.33 -17.19
N ILE A 356 -0.70 -22.92 -15.93
CA ILE A 356 -0.49 -21.51 -15.56
C ILE A 356 0.88 -21.04 -16.07
N ARG A 357 1.95 -21.76 -15.76
CA ARG A 357 3.34 -21.43 -16.15
C ARG A 357 3.49 -21.37 -17.68
N GLU A 358 2.87 -22.28 -18.41
CA GLU A 358 2.86 -22.26 -19.88
C GLU A 358 2.19 -21.01 -20.43
N ARG A 359 1.09 -20.57 -19.80
CA ARG A 359 0.35 -19.38 -20.22
C ARG A 359 1.11 -18.09 -19.90
N LEU A 360 1.80 -18.04 -18.76
CA LEU A 360 2.53 -16.84 -18.31
C LEU A 360 3.90 -16.70 -18.97
N LEU A 361 4.66 -17.79 -19.07
CA LEU A 361 6.08 -17.77 -19.47
C LEU A 361 6.33 -18.35 -20.87
N GLY A 362 5.36 -19.10 -21.41
CA GLY A 362 5.46 -19.79 -22.69
C GLY A 362 6.01 -21.22 -22.59
N SER A 363 5.63 -22.06 -23.56
CA SER A 363 5.92 -23.50 -23.55
C SER A 363 7.39 -23.91 -23.63
N ALA A 364 8.28 -22.97 -24.00
CA ALA A 364 9.71 -23.19 -24.13
C ALA A 364 10.51 -22.64 -22.92
N HIS A 365 9.83 -22.06 -21.93
CA HIS A 365 10.48 -21.53 -20.74
C HIS A 365 11.17 -22.66 -19.94
N PRO A 366 12.39 -22.47 -19.39
CA PRO A 366 13.10 -23.51 -18.65
C PRO A 366 12.28 -24.13 -17.51
N GLU A 367 11.53 -23.34 -16.74
CA GLU A 367 10.66 -23.84 -15.65
C GLU A 367 9.57 -24.79 -16.16
N VAL A 368 8.92 -24.43 -17.27
CA VAL A 368 7.89 -25.26 -17.90
C VAL A 368 8.46 -26.61 -18.37
N LEU A 369 9.67 -26.58 -18.94
CA LEU A 369 10.34 -27.80 -19.39
C LEU A 369 10.76 -28.69 -18.21
N GLN A 370 11.24 -28.09 -17.12
CA GLN A 370 11.57 -28.80 -15.89
C GLN A 370 10.33 -29.43 -15.27
N LEU A 371 9.24 -28.68 -15.13
CA LEU A 371 7.98 -29.16 -14.58
C LEU A 371 7.40 -30.33 -15.38
N ARG A 372 7.45 -30.28 -16.72
CA ARG A 372 7.07 -31.42 -17.58
C ARG A 372 7.92 -32.66 -17.32
N ALA A 373 9.23 -32.49 -17.13
CA ALA A 373 10.12 -33.61 -16.84
C ALA A 373 9.84 -34.24 -15.46
N VAL A 374 9.56 -33.40 -14.45
CA VAL A 374 9.15 -33.84 -13.11
C VAL A 374 7.83 -34.60 -13.19
N MET A 375 6.81 -34.04 -13.85
CA MET A 375 5.53 -34.73 -14.02
C MET A 375 5.67 -36.09 -14.72
N ALA A 376 6.46 -36.16 -15.81
CA ALA A 376 6.67 -37.40 -16.54
C ALA A 376 7.35 -38.49 -15.70
N SER A 377 8.24 -38.12 -14.75
CA SER A 377 8.86 -39.09 -13.85
C SER A 377 7.88 -39.59 -12.79
N LEU A 378 7.03 -38.71 -12.26
CA LEU A 378 6.01 -39.05 -11.25
C LEU A 378 4.87 -39.90 -11.82
N GLU A 379 4.48 -39.68 -13.08
CA GLU A 379 3.48 -40.52 -13.76
C GLU A 379 4.03 -41.91 -14.12
N ALA A 380 5.35 -42.06 -14.18
CA ALA A 380 6.02 -43.34 -14.49
C ALA A 380 6.32 -44.20 -13.24
N SER A 381 6.29 -43.62 -12.04
CA SER A 381 6.47 -44.30 -10.75
C SER A 381 5.16 -44.83 -10.18
#